data_AF-A0A2J6PMI8-F1
#
_entry.id   AF-A0A2J6PMI8-F1
#
_cell.length_a   1.000
_cell.length_b   1.000
_cell.length_c   1.000
_cell.angle_alpha   90.00
_cell.angle_beta   90.00
_cell.angle_gamma   90.00
#
_symmetry.space_group_name_H-M   'P 1'
#
loop_
_entity.id
_entity.type
_entity.pdbx_description
1 polymer ?
#
loop_
_entity_poly.entity_id
_entity_poly.type
_entity_poly.pdbx_seq_one_letter_code
_entity_poly.pdbx_strand_id
1 'polypeptide(L)'
;MTTPGRTHIPWQDQTGQINELLSYIGFLEAKVSYLQQHHERCNSWIPEPMILVPDVPYLPPSIIVDNESSDLVDFSFGQLPQVQVAAKTPTPAIKPQIKSPPGTTPRWKRIVDQITAGWDDPSGWATKRASLGLESVDQNNRALMLILGLQNCIPSEWAQSPGSSPLPISESHADMNTKDALILSARQYALDTKASGTNSVFVSQIHNFRELVFASLCVVMEQQGLPINTINDLMRICMSSSGAANLYRLRRGALWVNRVIRGLIVKGWGHGATELFLLSGRPVSQYGLLWEACMHSFPYLSQRLDDIRIGLNKPPDGEGWIPFFIPVIIKGLVGDALTLGQITMALDYSEESLAKLNINMS
;
A
#
# COMPACT_ATOMS: atom_id res chain seq x y z
N MET A 1 -10.06 26.73 -23.64
CA MET A 1 -9.58 25.36 -23.31
C MET A 1 -8.22 25.50 -22.65
N THR A 2 -8.17 25.44 -21.32
CA THR A 2 -6.96 25.60 -20.52
C THR A 2 -6.86 24.41 -19.57
N THR A 3 -5.79 23.64 -19.69
CA THR A 3 -5.44 22.50 -18.84
C THR A 3 -5.13 23.00 -17.42
N PRO A 4 -5.82 22.53 -16.37
CA PRO A 4 -5.45 22.85 -15.00
C PRO A 4 -4.58 21.73 -14.41
N GLY A 5 -3.45 22.10 -13.81
CA GLY A 5 -2.72 21.20 -12.89
C GLY A 5 -1.22 21.04 -13.09
N ARG A 6 -0.46 22.07 -13.47
CA ARG A 6 0.98 22.13 -13.16
C ARG A 6 1.16 23.06 -11.95
N THR A 7 1.43 22.48 -10.79
CA THR A 7 1.93 23.22 -9.64
C THR A 7 3.33 23.72 -9.98
N HIS A 8 3.46 25.02 -10.26
CA HIS A 8 4.75 25.70 -10.28
C HIS A 8 5.30 25.67 -8.85
N ILE A 9 6.32 24.85 -8.62
CA ILE A 9 7.15 24.92 -7.42
C ILE A 9 8.11 26.11 -7.61
N PRO A 10 8.34 26.97 -6.60
CA PRO A 10 9.33 28.04 -6.71
C PRO A 10 10.72 27.43 -6.71
N TRP A 11 11.47 27.63 -7.79
CA TRP A 11 12.78 27.02 -8.02
C TRP A 11 13.87 27.81 -7.30
N GLN A 12 14.52 27.22 -6.28
CA GLN A 12 15.43 27.93 -5.38
C GLN A 12 16.94 27.79 -5.68
N ASP A 13 17.38 26.89 -6.57
CA ASP A 13 18.77 26.84 -7.06
C ASP A 13 18.86 26.25 -8.48
N GLN A 14 19.66 26.86 -9.36
CA GLN A 14 19.89 26.42 -10.75
C GLN A 14 20.63 25.07 -10.81
N THR A 15 21.50 24.79 -9.85
CA THR A 15 22.28 23.54 -9.83
C THR A 15 21.38 22.33 -9.50
N GLY A 16 20.48 22.49 -8.53
CA GLY A 16 19.46 21.48 -8.21
C GLY A 16 18.52 21.19 -9.38
N GLN A 17 18.14 22.21 -10.15
CA GLN A 17 17.30 22.06 -11.35
C GLN A 17 17.97 21.23 -12.44
N ILE A 18 19.24 21.47 -12.70
CA ILE A 18 20.00 20.74 -13.71
C ILE A 18 20.11 19.27 -13.30
N ASN A 19 20.39 18.97 -12.03
CA ASN A 19 20.48 17.60 -11.54
C ASN A 19 19.14 16.85 -11.57
N GLU A 20 18.04 17.54 -11.28
CA GLU A 20 16.68 16.97 -11.38
C GLU A 20 16.30 16.66 -12.83
N LEU A 21 16.59 17.59 -13.75
CA LEU A 21 16.36 17.39 -15.19
C LEU A 21 17.20 16.24 -15.74
N LEU A 22 18.47 16.14 -15.36
CA LEU A 22 19.35 15.03 -15.78
C LEU A 22 18.84 13.68 -15.24
N SER A 23 18.38 13.65 -13.99
CA SER A 23 17.78 12.44 -13.39
C SER A 23 16.49 12.04 -14.11
N TYR A 24 15.65 13.01 -14.47
CA TYR A 24 14.41 12.76 -15.21
C TYR A 24 14.66 12.30 -16.65
N ILE A 25 15.67 12.86 -17.32
CA ILE A 25 16.12 12.42 -18.66
C ILE A 25 16.57 10.96 -18.58
N GLY A 26 17.44 10.60 -17.64
CA GLY A 26 17.89 9.21 -17.47
C GLY A 26 16.75 8.23 -17.21
N PHE A 27 15.74 8.65 -16.43
CA PHE A 27 14.53 7.85 -16.22
C PHE A 27 13.71 7.64 -17.52
N LEU A 28 13.57 8.68 -18.33
CA LEU A 28 12.86 8.58 -19.60
C LEU A 28 13.61 7.71 -20.60
N GLU A 29 14.94 7.82 -20.67
CA GLU A 29 15.79 6.98 -21.50
C GLU A 29 15.64 5.50 -21.13
N ALA A 30 15.70 5.17 -19.83
CA ALA A 30 15.49 3.80 -19.35
C ALA A 30 14.10 3.25 -19.74
N LYS A 31 13.06 4.09 -19.67
CA LYS A 31 11.71 3.72 -20.12
C LYS A 31 11.63 3.46 -21.62
N VAL A 32 12.27 4.31 -22.43
CA VAL A 32 12.29 4.14 -23.89
C VAL A 32 13.03 2.87 -24.27
N SER A 33 14.19 2.60 -23.67
CA SER A 33 14.95 1.37 -23.91
C SER A 33 14.16 0.11 -23.51
N TYR A 34 13.45 0.15 -22.37
CA TYR A 34 12.56 -0.95 -21.97
C TYR A 34 11.45 -1.19 -23.01
N LEU A 35 10.79 -0.13 -23.46
CA LEU A 35 9.71 -0.24 -24.45
C LEU A 35 10.23 -0.73 -25.80
N GLN A 36 11.43 -0.31 -26.22
CA GLN A 36 12.09 -0.80 -27.43
C GLN A 36 12.40 -2.30 -27.31
N GLN A 37 13.02 -2.74 -26.23
CA GLN A 37 13.33 -4.15 -25.99
C GLN A 37 12.06 -5.00 -25.92
N HIS A 38 11.01 -4.49 -25.27
CA HIS A 38 9.71 -5.15 -25.23
C HIS A 38 9.07 -5.24 -26.62
N HIS A 39 9.15 -4.17 -27.42
CA HIS A 39 8.63 -4.15 -28.79
C HIS A 39 9.36 -5.13 -29.71
N GLU A 40 10.70 -5.18 -29.63
CA GLU A 40 11.53 -6.13 -30.38
C GLU A 40 11.17 -7.59 -30.02
N ARG A 41 11.00 -7.89 -28.72
CA ARG A 41 10.56 -9.22 -28.25
C ARG A 41 9.16 -9.60 -28.70
N CYS A 42 8.23 -8.64 -28.76
CA CYS A 42 6.87 -8.91 -29.25
C CYS A 42 6.82 -9.11 -30.77
N ASN A 43 7.74 -8.51 -31.54
CA ASN A 43 7.80 -8.67 -32.99
C ASN A 43 8.57 -9.91 -33.43
N SER A 44 9.52 -10.41 -32.63
CA SER A 44 10.22 -11.67 -32.91
C SER A 44 9.41 -12.86 -32.40
N TRP A 45 8.37 -13.25 -33.14
CA TRP A 45 7.64 -14.50 -32.91
C TRP A 45 8.49 -15.69 -33.40
N ILE A 46 9.54 -16.03 -32.66
CA ILE A 46 10.29 -17.28 -32.85
C ILE A 46 10.20 -18.04 -31.52
N PRO A 47 9.64 -19.27 -31.50
CA PRO A 47 9.58 -20.09 -30.31
C PRO A 47 10.93 -20.80 -30.13
N GLU A 48 11.82 -20.21 -29.33
CA GLU A 48 13.04 -20.87 -28.85
C GLU A 48 13.20 -20.70 -27.32
N PRO A 49 13.95 -21.61 -26.66
CA PRO A 49 13.73 -21.96 -25.26
C PRO A 49 14.11 -20.83 -24.30
N MET A 50 13.47 -20.84 -23.13
CA MET A 50 13.72 -19.89 -22.03
C MET A 50 15.22 -19.83 -21.69
N ILE A 51 15.91 -18.83 -22.22
CA ILE A 51 17.18 -18.38 -21.69
C ILE A 51 16.85 -17.35 -20.61
N LEU A 52 17.19 -17.69 -19.36
CA LEU A 52 17.16 -16.79 -18.21
C LEU A 52 17.97 -15.52 -18.55
N VAL A 53 17.27 -14.41 -18.72
CA VAL A 53 17.90 -13.09 -18.82
C VAL A 53 18.28 -12.65 -17.40
N PRO A 54 19.48 -12.07 -17.19
CA PRO A 54 19.98 -11.74 -15.85
C PRO A 54 19.09 -10.73 -15.13
N ASP A 55 18.98 -10.90 -13.82
CA ASP A 55 18.43 -9.96 -12.85
C ASP A 55 18.89 -8.52 -13.15
N VAL A 56 17.95 -7.68 -13.61
CA VAL A 56 18.09 -6.22 -13.46
C VAL A 56 17.07 -5.79 -12.41
N PRO A 57 17.46 -5.78 -11.12
CA PRO A 57 16.62 -5.17 -10.11
C PRO A 57 16.55 -3.67 -10.38
N TYR A 58 15.33 -3.14 -10.51
CA TYR A 58 15.10 -1.70 -10.39
C TYR A 58 15.42 -1.31 -8.94
N LEU A 59 16.67 -0.92 -8.70
CA LEU A 59 17.13 -0.29 -7.46
C LEU A 59 16.78 1.21 -7.51
N PRO A 60 16.18 1.80 -6.45
CA PRO A 60 16.33 3.23 -6.23
C PRO A 60 17.82 3.53 -5.98
N PRO A 61 18.35 4.69 -6.41
CA PRO A 61 19.78 5.00 -6.30
C PRO A 61 20.28 4.83 -4.87
N SER A 62 21.21 3.90 -4.65
CA SER A 62 22.00 3.83 -3.44
C SER A 62 22.87 5.08 -3.36
N ILE A 63 22.56 6.00 -2.45
CA ILE A 63 23.48 7.08 -2.10
C ILE A 63 23.85 6.88 -0.64
N ILE A 64 25.02 6.27 -0.46
CA ILE A 64 25.86 6.41 0.73
C ILE A 64 26.24 7.90 0.77
N VAL A 65 25.85 8.61 1.83
CA VAL A 65 26.48 9.90 2.17
C VAL A 65 26.97 9.79 3.60
N ASP A 66 28.26 9.49 3.72
CA ASP A 66 29.06 9.92 4.86
C ASP A 66 29.02 11.45 4.90
N ASN A 67 28.47 12.01 5.96
CA ASN A 67 28.37 13.45 6.14
C ASN A 67 29.42 13.91 7.14
N GLU A 68 30.63 14.19 6.65
CA GLU A 68 31.58 15.04 7.38
C GLU A 68 31.15 16.51 7.23
N SER A 69 30.84 17.10 8.38
CA SER A 69 31.07 18.49 8.79
C SER A 69 31.39 19.54 7.71
N SER A 70 30.54 20.58 7.65
CA SER A 70 31.02 21.97 7.69
C SER A 70 29.93 22.93 8.16
N ASP A 71 30.25 23.61 9.25
CA ASP A 71 29.65 24.84 9.73
C ASP A 71 29.70 25.94 8.65
N LEU A 72 28.74 26.88 8.67
CA LEU A 72 28.98 28.30 8.99
C LEU A 72 27.83 29.27 8.55
N VAL A 73 27.31 29.94 9.59
CA VAL A 73 26.92 31.36 9.76
C VAL A 73 25.63 31.96 9.14
N ASP A 74 24.86 32.53 10.08
CA ASP A 74 23.75 33.48 10.01
C ASP A 74 23.94 34.72 9.14
N PHE A 75 22.83 35.25 8.60
CA PHE A 75 22.64 36.69 8.44
C PHE A 75 21.19 37.10 8.73
N SER A 76 21.02 37.91 9.77
CA SER A 76 19.79 38.64 10.13
C SER A 76 19.74 40.00 9.45
N PHE A 77 18.56 40.44 9.02
CA PHE A 77 18.28 41.86 8.75
C PHE A 77 16.82 42.23 9.08
N GLY A 78 16.66 43.18 10.00
CA GLY A 78 15.88 44.41 9.79
C GLY A 78 14.36 44.38 10.02
N GLN A 79 13.92 45.13 11.03
CA GLN A 79 12.56 45.23 11.55
C GLN A 79 11.88 46.57 11.13
N LEU A 80 10.59 46.49 10.72
CA LEU A 80 9.45 47.44 10.89
C LEU A 80 9.45 48.82 10.14
N PRO A 81 8.26 49.41 9.81
CA PRO A 81 7.21 49.77 10.77
C PRO A 81 5.73 49.49 10.43
N GLN A 82 4.96 49.39 11.52
CA GLN A 82 3.51 49.31 11.64
C GLN A 82 2.81 50.61 11.19
N VAL A 83 1.60 50.47 10.67
CA VAL A 83 0.54 51.50 10.75
C VAL A 83 -0.74 50.84 11.25
N GLN A 84 -1.21 51.27 12.43
CA GLN A 84 -2.51 50.93 12.99
C GLN A 84 -3.51 52.06 12.68
N VAL A 85 -4.73 51.70 12.27
CA VAL A 85 -5.89 52.60 12.32
C VAL A 85 -7.07 51.83 12.92
N ALA A 86 -7.70 52.44 13.91
CA ALA A 86 -8.72 51.84 14.77
C ALA A 86 -10.14 51.91 14.20
N ALA A 87 -10.82 50.75 14.33
CA ALA A 87 -12.23 50.47 14.63
C ALA A 87 -13.40 51.24 13.96
N LYS A 88 -14.34 50.45 13.40
CA LYS A 88 -15.79 50.53 13.64
C LYS A 88 -16.46 49.20 13.27
N THR A 89 -17.10 48.54 14.23
CA THR A 89 -17.94 47.34 14.06
C THR A 89 -19.39 47.75 13.76
N PRO A 90 -20.09 47.05 12.85
CA PRO A 90 -21.26 46.29 13.28
C PRO A 90 -21.33 44.86 12.71
N THR A 91 -22.18 44.07 13.38
CA THR A 91 -22.40 42.61 13.45
C THR A 91 -22.81 41.90 12.12
N PRO A 92 -22.88 40.55 12.04
CA PRO A 92 -22.16 39.76 11.06
C PRO A 92 -23.06 39.19 9.95
N ALA A 93 -22.67 39.37 8.69
CA ALA A 93 -23.14 38.49 7.63
C ALA A 93 -22.42 37.14 7.76
N ILE A 94 -23.19 36.05 7.83
CA ILE A 94 -22.70 34.67 7.82
C ILE A 94 -21.88 34.48 6.54
N LYS A 95 -20.55 34.52 6.68
CA LYS A 95 -19.62 34.18 5.61
C LYS A 95 -19.64 32.65 5.45
N PRO A 96 -19.75 32.11 4.21
CA PRO A 96 -19.52 30.70 3.98
C PRO A 96 -18.13 30.33 4.50
N GLN A 97 -18.04 29.20 5.20
CA GLN A 97 -16.80 28.70 5.80
C GLN A 97 -15.66 28.75 4.78
N ILE A 98 -14.75 29.69 4.98
CA ILE A 98 -13.51 29.80 4.24
C ILE A 98 -12.70 28.57 4.63
N LYS A 99 -12.61 27.60 3.72
CA LYS A 99 -11.66 26.50 3.82
C LYS A 99 -10.28 27.09 4.06
N SER A 100 -9.64 26.67 5.15
CA SER A 100 -8.26 27.05 5.48
C SER A 100 -7.35 26.88 4.25
N PRO A 101 -6.35 27.75 4.05
CA PRO A 101 -5.45 27.63 2.92
C PRO A 101 -4.81 26.24 2.88
N PRO A 102 -4.53 25.67 1.69
CA PRO A 102 -3.90 24.37 1.59
C PRO A 102 -2.57 24.42 2.32
N GLY A 103 -2.47 23.68 3.42
CA GLY A 103 -1.22 23.57 4.19
C GLY A 103 -0.06 23.21 3.27
N THR A 104 1.07 23.86 3.48
CA THR A 104 2.33 23.76 2.72
C THR A 104 2.88 22.34 2.61
N THR A 105 2.38 21.40 3.42
CA THR A 105 2.80 19.99 3.41
C THR A 105 2.19 19.22 2.23
N PRO A 106 3.00 18.59 1.35
CA PRO A 106 2.52 17.74 0.27
C PRO A 106 1.59 16.62 0.76
N ARG A 107 0.63 16.21 -0.08
CA ARG A 107 -0.37 15.19 0.28
C ARG A 107 0.27 13.84 0.65
N TRP A 108 1.29 13.41 -0.10
CA TRP A 108 2.01 12.16 0.17
C TRP A 108 2.64 12.17 1.57
N LYS A 109 3.21 13.30 1.99
CA LYS A 109 3.86 13.44 3.30
C LYS A 109 2.85 13.30 4.44
N ARG A 110 1.68 13.93 4.30
CA ARG A 110 0.57 13.76 5.27
C ARG A 110 0.09 12.31 5.37
N ILE A 111 0.08 11.56 4.26
CA ILE A 111 -0.28 10.13 4.29
C ILE A 111 0.78 9.34 5.07
N VAL A 112 2.07 9.59 4.82
CA VAL A 112 3.15 8.94 5.59
C VAL A 112 3.01 9.28 7.08
N ASP A 113 2.82 10.56 7.42
CA ASP A 113 2.63 10.97 8.82
C ASP A 113 1.43 10.28 9.47
N GLN A 114 0.34 10.02 8.72
CA GLN A 114 -0.81 9.26 9.20
C GLN A 114 -0.52 7.77 9.38
N ILE A 115 0.28 7.16 8.49
CA ILE A 115 0.71 5.76 8.63
C ILE A 115 1.54 5.62 9.91
N THR A 116 2.43 6.58 10.17
CA THR A 116 3.38 6.56 11.29
C THR A 116 2.86 7.23 12.55
N ALA A 117 1.60 7.67 12.58
CA ALA A 117 1.00 8.30 13.77
C ALA A 117 0.72 7.29 14.89
N GLY A 118 1.22 7.58 16.09
CA GLY A 118 0.96 6.81 17.32
C GLY A 118 1.75 5.51 17.40
N TRP A 119 2.92 5.44 16.76
CA TRP A 119 3.86 4.32 16.88
C TRP A 119 5.16 4.71 17.61
N ASP A 120 5.30 5.99 17.94
CA ASP A 120 6.35 6.56 18.79
C ASP A 120 6.21 6.13 20.26
N ASP A 121 5.01 5.71 20.66
CA ASP A 121 4.75 5.07 21.95
C ASP A 121 5.09 3.56 21.88
N PRO A 122 5.95 3.03 22.78
CA PRO A 122 6.22 1.61 22.91
C PRO A 122 4.96 0.74 23.05
N SER A 123 3.88 1.28 23.62
CA SER A 123 2.59 0.59 23.79
C SER A 123 1.65 0.73 22.60
N GLY A 124 1.97 1.59 21.63
CA GLY A 124 1.12 1.95 20.51
C GLY A 124 0.65 0.75 19.67
N TRP A 125 1.45 -0.32 19.59
CA TRP A 125 1.04 -1.57 18.92
C TRP A 125 -0.13 -2.24 19.64
N ALA A 126 0.00 -2.46 20.95
CA ALA A 126 -1.01 -3.09 21.77
C ALA A 126 -2.28 -2.23 21.81
N THR A 127 -2.14 -0.91 21.94
CA THR A 127 -3.28 0.01 21.93
C THR A 127 -4.03 0.00 20.59
N LYS A 128 -3.33 -0.05 19.45
CA LYS A 128 -3.98 -0.16 18.15
C LYS A 128 -4.69 -1.50 17.98
N ARG A 129 -4.06 -2.61 18.38
CA ARG A 129 -4.71 -3.93 18.42
C ARG A 129 -5.96 -3.92 19.28
N ALA A 130 -5.88 -3.38 20.50
CA ALA A 130 -6.98 -3.20 21.43
C ALA A 130 -8.16 -2.45 20.80
N SER A 131 -7.87 -1.33 20.15
CA SER A 131 -8.88 -0.49 19.49
C SER A 131 -9.61 -1.19 18.34
N LEU A 132 -9.04 -2.27 17.82
CA LEU A 132 -9.61 -3.11 16.76
C LEU A 132 -10.13 -4.45 17.29
N GLY A 133 -10.06 -4.70 18.60
CA GLY A 133 -10.41 -5.99 19.17
C GLY A 133 -9.57 -7.12 18.59
N LEU A 134 -8.26 -6.92 18.47
CA LEU A 134 -7.25 -7.90 18.04
C LEU A 134 -6.30 -8.24 19.21
N GLU A 135 -6.83 -8.38 20.42
CA GLU A 135 -6.04 -8.65 21.63
C GLU A 135 -5.85 -10.15 21.88
N SER A 136 -6.76 -10.99 21.38
CA SER A 136 -6.74 -12.44 21.57
C SER A 136 -6.52 -13.22 20.27
N VAL A 137 -6.06 -14.47 20.42
CA VAL A 137 -5.93 -15.43 19.31
C VAL A 137 -7.25 -15.63 18.58
N ASP A 138 -8.35 -15.81 19.31
CA ASP A 138 -9.68 -15.99 18.72
C ASP A 138 -10.12 -14.78 17.90
N GLN A 139 -9.86 -13.58 18.41
CA GLN A 139 -10.14 -12.33 17.73
C GLN A 139 -9.33 -12.18 16.44
N ASN A 140 -8.04 -12.48 16.49
CA ASN A 140 -7.16 -12.50 15.33
C ASN A 140 -7.64 -13.49 14.26
N ASN A 141 -7.98 -14.70 14.67
CA ASN A 141 -8.46 -15.74 13.78
C ASN A 141 -9.81 -15.36 13.15
N ARG A 142 -10.73 -14.74 13.92
CA ARG A 142 -11.97 -14.17 13.37
C ARG A 142 -11.69 -13.07 12.34
N ALA A 143 -10.75 -12.16 12.62
CA ALA A 143 -10.36 -11.13 11.67
C ALA A 143 -9.79 -11.73 10.38
N LEU A 144 -8.98 -12.79 10.47
CA LEU A 144 -8.49 -13.53 9.30
C LEU A 144 -9.61 -14.21 8.52
N MET A 145 -10.59 -14.82 9.20
CA MET A 145 -11.75 -15.42 8.54
C MET A 145 -12.56 -14.38 7.75
N LEU A 146 -12.74 -13.18 8.32
CA LEU A 146 -13.35 -12.05 7.62
C LEU A 146 -12.49 -11.56 6.45
N ILE A 147 -11.17 -11.49 6.63
CA ILE A 147 -10.23 -11.11 5.57
C ILE A 147 -10.20 -12.13 4.46
N LEU A 148 -10.39 -13.42 4.72
CA LEU A 148 -10.43 -14.49 3.71
C LEU A 148 -11.80 -14.62 3.03
N GLY A 149 -12.83 -13.89 3.50
CA GLY A 149 -14.20 -14.05 3.00
C GLY A 149 -14.83 -15.39 3.39
N LEU A 150 -14.23 -16.13 4.32
CA LEU A 150 -14.78 -17.40 4.84
C LEU A 150 -15.93 -17.17 5.84
N GLN A 151 -16.09 -15.93 6.29
CA GLN A 151 -17.19 -15.52 7.15
C GLN A 151 -17.91 -14.31 6.53
N ASN A 152 -19.19 -14.51 6.18
CA ASN A 152 -20.03 -13.51 5.52
C ASN A 152 -20.68 -12.52 6.50
N CYS A 153 -20.56 -12.79 7.80
CA CYS A 153 -21.17 -11.99 8.86
C CYS A 153 -20.09 -11.57 9.86
N ILE A 154 -19.91 -10.26 10.03
CA ILE A 154 -19.19 -9.74 11.19
C ILE A 154 -19.96 -10.22 12.42
N PRO A 155 -19.32 -10.89 13.40
CA PRO A 155 -20.03 -11.45 14.55
C PRO A 155 -20.94 -10.39 15.20
N SER A 156 -22.20 -10.74 15.44
CA SER A 156 -23.22 -9.86 16.04
C SER A 156 -22.83 -9.37 17.44
N GLU A 157 -21.85 -10.00 18.07
CA GLU A 157 -21.23 -9.55 19.31
C GLU A 157 -20.52 -8.19 19.16
N TRP A 158 -20.06 -7.87 17.94
CA TRP A 158 -19.38 -6.62 17.60
C TRP A 158 -20.30 -5.64 16.84
N ALA A 159 -21.54 -6.07 16.58
CA ALA A 159 -22.65 -5.33 16.00
C ALA A 159 -23.98 -5.95 16.49
N GLN A 160 -24.47 -5.64 17.70
CA GLN A 160 -25.74 -6.22 18.22
C GLN A 160 -26.90 -5.89 17.25
N SER A 161 -27.82 -6.77 16.85
CA SER A 161 -28.74 -7.66 17.61
C SER A 161 -29.18 -8.92 16.78
N PRO A 162 -29.92 -9.90 17.37
CA PRO A 162 -29.89 -11.32 16.99
C PRO A 162 -30.86 -11.74 15.88
N GLY A 163 -30.43 -12.73 15.09
CA GLY A 163 -31.31 -13.62 14.35
C GLY A 163 -31.09 -13.66 12.84
N SER A 164 -30.02 -14.33 12.38
CA SER A 164 -30.06 -15.05 11.09
C SER A 164 -28.90 -16.04 11.00
N SER A 165 -29.21 -17.28 10.58
CA SER A 165 -28.25 -18.39 10.42
C SER A 165 -27.62 -18.38 9.02
N PRO A 166 -26.32 -18.69 8.83
CA PRO A 166 -25.72 -18.84 7.50
C PRO A 166 -25.77 -20.30 6.99
N LEU A 167 -25.89 -20.44 5.66
CA LEU A 167 -25.89 -21.71 4.91
C LEU A 167 -24.46 -22.15 4.51
N PRO A 168 -24.26 -23.46 4.24
CA PRO A 168 -22.93 -24.03 3.98
C PRO A 168 -22.47 -23.84 2.52
N ILE A 169 -21.16 -23.67 2.35
CA ILE A 169 -20.45 -23.63 1.06
C ILE A 169 -20.24 -25.08 0.59
N SER A 170 -20.61 -25.36 -0.67
CA SER A 170 -20.46 -26.67 -1.32
C SER A 170 -19.12 -26.77 -2.05
N GLU A 171 -18.42 -27.88 -1.87
CA GLU A 171 -17.23 -28.28 -2.61
C GLU A 171 -17.58 -28.96 -3.95
N SER A 172 -16.82 -28.63 -5.00
CA SER A 172 -16.20 -29.53 -5.99
C SER A 172 -16.03 -28.84 -7.35
N HIS A 173 -14.79 -28.54 -7.74
CA HIS A 173 -14.45 -28.12 -9.11
C HIS A 173 -13.12 -28.74 -9.54
N ALA A 174 -13.18 -30.03 -9.86
CA ALA A 174 -12.07 -30.77 -10.46
C ALA A 174 -12.24 -30.80 -12.00
N ASP A 175 -12.20 -29.65 -12.67
CA ASP A 175 -11.78 -29.53 -14.10
C ASP A 175 -11.73 -28.07 -14.61
N MET A 176 -11.43 -27.08 -13.76
CA MET A 176 -11.30 -25.69 -14.21
C MET A 176 -9.86 -25.36 -14.60
N ASN A 177 -9.68 -24.72 -15.76
CA ASN A 177 -8.42 -24.09 -16.14
C ASN A 177 -8.00 -23.09 -15.03
N THR A 178 -6.72 -23.08 -14.67
CA THR A 178 -6.13 -22.22 -13.64
C THR A 178 -6.59 -20.75 -13.75
N LYS A 179 -6.72 -20.23 -14.97
CA LYS A 179 -7.18 -18.85 -15.21
C LYS A 179 -8.62 -18.62 -14.74
N ASP A 180 -9.51 -19.59 -14.97
CA ASP A 180 -10.92 -19.48 -14.61
C ASP A 180 -11.11 -19.58 -13.09
N ALA A 181 -10.37 -20.49 -12.44
CA ALA A 181 -10.35 -20.60 -10.99
C ALA A 181 -9.91 -19.29 -10.32
N LEU A 182 -8.84 -18.65 -10.82
CA LEU A 182 -8.39 -17.34 -10.33
C LEU A 182 -9.45 -16.25 -10.48
N ILE A 183 -10.12 -16.19 -11.63
CA ILE A 183 -11.17 -15.19 -11.89
C ILE A 183 -12.36 -15.40 -10.93
N LEU A 184 -12.78 -16.64 -10.69
CA LEU A 184 -13.88 -16.95 -9.78
C LEU A 184 -13.57 -16.58 -8.33
N SER A 185 -12.41 -17.00 -7.82
CA SER A 185 -11.97 -16.65 -6.46
C SER A 185 -11.86 -15.14 -6.27
N ALA A 186 -11.24 -14.44 -7.22
CA ALA A 186 -11.11 -12.99 -7.18
C ALA A 186 -12.48 -12.29 -7.21
N ARG A 187 -13.41 -12.79 -8.02
CA ARG A 187 -14.77 -12.22 -8.12
C ARG A 187 -15.54 -12.37 -6.81
N GLN A 188 -15.51 -13.55 -6.21
CA GLN A 188 -16.19 -13.80 -4.94
C GLN A 188 -15.62 -12.87 -3.86
N TYR A 189 -14.30 -12.82 -3.75
CA TYR A 189 -13.63 -11.95 -2.79
C TYR A 189 -13.97 -10.46 -2.95
N ALA A 190 -14.09 -9.99 -4.20
CA ALA A 190 -14.45 -8.61 -4.50
C ALA A 190 -15.89 -8.30 -4.06
N LEU A 191 -16.83 -9.23 -4.25
CA LEU A 191 -18.22 -9.08 -3.81
C LEU A 191 -18.30 -8.99 -2.27
N ASP A 192 -17.59 -9.87 -1.57
CA ASP A 192 -17.57 -9.88 -0.10
C ASP A 192 -16.91 -8.63 0.47
N THR A 193 -15.84 -8.13 -0.19
CA THR A 193 -15.20 -6.87 0.18
C THR A 193 -16.15 -5.69 0.01
N LYS A 194 -16.94 -5.66 -1.07
CA LYS A 194 -17.97 -4.62 -1.29
C LYS A 194 -19.04 -4.64 -0.20
N ALA A 195 -19.45 -5.83 0.25
CA ALA A 195 -20.46 -5.98 1.30
C ALA A 195 -19.99 -5.52 2.69
N SER A 196 -18.68 -5.51 2.95
CA SER A 196 -18.09 -5.17 4.25
C SER A 196 -18.12 -3.68 4.63
N GLY A 197 -18.73 -2.78 3.86
CA GLY A 197 -18.60 -1.32 4.02
C GLY A 197 -19.37 -0.62 5.17
N THR A 198 -19.80 -1.31 6.24
CA THR A 198 -20.67 -0.73 7.29
C THR A 198 -19.89 -0.18 8.49
N ASN A 199 -20.04 1.12 8.80
CA ASN A 199 -19.19 1.94 9.70
C ASN A 199 -19.02 1.45 11.16
N SER A 200 -17.96 0.70 11.43
CA SER A 200 -17.18 0.75 12.69
C SER A 200 -15.69 0.89 12.34
N VAL A 201 -14.86 1.38 13.29
CA VAL A 201 -13.40 1.54 13.05
C VAL A 201 -12.77 0.20 12.64
N PHE A 202 -13.13 -0.88 13.33
CA PHE A 202 -12.72 -2.24 12.99
C PHE A 202 -13.14 -2.63 11.57
N VAL A 203 -14.43 -2.46 11.24
CA VAL A 203 -14.95 -2.81 9.91
C VAL A 203 -14.23 -2.04 8.81
N SER A 204 -13.99 -0.75 9.01
CA SER A 204 -13.28 0.08 8.03
C SER A 204 -11.82 -0.35 7.85
N GLN A 205 -11.11 -0.73 8.93
CA GLN A 205 -9.75 -1.22 8.83
C GLN A 205 -9.66 -2.57 8.11
N ILE A 206 -10.54 -3.51 8.47
CA ILE A 206 -10.64 -4.80 7.78
C ILE A 206 -10.97 -4.59 6.31
N HIS A 207 -11.95 -3.74 6.00
CA HIS A 207 -12.30 -3.39 4.62
C HIS A 207 -11.11 -2.84 3.84
N ASN A 208 -10.42 -1.84 4.37
CA ASN A 208 -9.26 -1.23 3.71
C ASN A 208 -8.11 -2.24 3.52
N PHE A 209 -7.92 -3.15 4.48
CA PHE A 209 -6.93 -4.21 4.35
C PHE A 209 -7.34 -5.27 3.32
N ARG A 210 -8.63 -5.64 3.24
CA ARG A 210 -9.16 -6.51 2.18
C ARG A 210 -8.97 -5.89 0.80
N GLU A 211 -9.22 -4.59 0.65
CA GLU A 211 -8.91 -3.88 -0.60
C GLU A 211 -7.42 -3.99 -0.96
N LEU A 212 -6.52 -3.87 0.02
CA LEU A 212 -5.07 -4.01 -0.19
C LEU A 212 -4.69 -5.44 -0.61
N VAL A 213 -5.25 -6.45 0.05
CA VAL A 213 -5.08 -7.87 -0.31
C VAL A 213 -5.57 -8.10 -1.73
N PHE A 214 -6.76 -7.61 -2.07
CA PHE A 214 -7.33 -7.77 -3.40
C PHE A 214 -6.53 -7.05 -4.48
N ALA A 215 -6.07 -5.82 -4.23
CA ALA A 215 -5.21 -5.10 -5.15
C ALA A 215 -3.86 -5.81 -5.35
N SER A 216 -3.35 -6.48 -4.30
CA SER A 216 -2.16 -7.33 -4.37
C SER A 216 -2.43 -8.59 -5.21
N LEU A 217 -3.57 -9.26 -5.03
CA LEU A 217 -4.00 -10.37 -5.91
C LEU A 217 -4.11 -9.92 -7.38
N CYS A 218 -4.57 -8.70 -7.64
CA CYS A 218 -4.61 -8.16 -9.00
C CYS A 218 -3.21 -7.98 -9.62
N VAL A 219 -2.19 -7.65 -8.81
CA VAL A 219 -0.79 -7.63 -9.26
C VAL A 219 -0.32 -9.05 -9.60
N VAL A 220 -0.69 -10.03 -8.78
CA VAL A 220 -0.37 -11.44 -9.06
C VAL A 220 -1.02 -11.90 -10.37
N MET A 221 -2.32 -11.66 -10.56
CA MET A 221 -3.04 -12.00 -11.80
C MET A 221 -2.41 -11.33 -13.03
N GLU A 222 -2.00 -10.06 -12.91
CA GLU A 222 -1.29 -9.33 -13.96
C GLU A 222 0.03 -10.02 -14.32
N GLN A 223 0.81 -10.43 -13.32
CA GLN A 223 2.08 -11.16 -13.51
C GLN A 223 1.87 -12.56 -14.12
N GLN A 224 0.75 -13.22 -13.82
CA GLN A 224 0.37 -14.52 -14.42
C GLN A 224 -0.21 -14.37 -15.85
N GLY A 225 -0.21 -13.16 -16.41
CA GLY A 225 -0.61 -12.91 -17.80
C GLY A 225 -2.13 -12.90 -18.02
N LEU A 226 -2.94 -12.64 -16.99
CA LEU A 226 -4.38 -12.42 -17.19
C LEU A 226 -4.62 -11.10 -17.94
N PRO A 227 -5.62 -11.03 -18.84
CA PRO A 227 -5.92 -9.81 -19.59
C PRO A 227 -6.25 -8.64 -18.66
N ILE A 228 -5.65 -7.47 -18.92
CA ILE A 228 -5.81 -6.31 -18.03
C ILE A 228 -7.26 -5.82 -17.94
N ASN A 229 -8.05 -6.04 -19.00
CA ASN A 229 -9.48 -5.71 -18.99
C ASN A 229 -10.25 -6.57 -18.00
N THR A 230 -9.98 -7.88 -17.96
CA THR A 230 -10.54 -8.81 -16.96
C THR A 230 -10.18 -8.37 -15.54
N ILE A 231 -8.92 -8.02 -15.31
CA ILE A 231 -8.46 -7.54 -13.99
C ILE A 231 -9.16 -6.23 -13.62
N ASN A 232 -9.25 -5.29 -14.57
CA ASN A 232 -9.93 -4.01 -14.34
C ASN A 232 -11.42 -4.20 -14.06
N ASP A 233 -12.10 -5.14 -14.72
CA ASP A 233 -13.51 -5.45 -14.47
C ASP A 233 -13.71 -5.99 -13.05
N LEU A 234 -12.83 -6.86 -12.57
CA LEU A 234 -12.83 -7.34 -11.19
C LEU A 234 -12.60 -6.19 -10.19
N MET A 235 -11.63 -5.30 -10.44
CA MET A 235 -11.37 -4.14 -9.57
C MET A 235 -12.53 -3.15 -9.50
N ARG A 236 -13.35 -3.05 -10.55
CA ARG A 236 -14.55 -2.19 -10.54
C ARG A 236 -15.65 -2.70 -9.64
N ILE A 237 -15.64 -3.99 -9.28
CA ILE A 237 -16.63 -4.57 -8.37
C ILE A 237 -16.45 -4.00 -6.95
N CYS A 238 -15.21 -3.96 -6.45
CA CYS A 238 -14.92 -3.67 -5.05
C CYS A 238 -14.30 -2.30 -4.79
N MET A 239 -13.47 -1.75 -5.69
CA MET A 239 -12.66 -0.55 -5.37
C MET A 239 -13.22 0.72 -5.98
N SER A 240 -13.41 0.74 -7.30
CA SER A 240 -13.81 1.97 -7.99
C SER A 240 -14.30 1.70 -9.40
N SER A 241 -15.42 2.32 -9.79
CA SER A 241 -15.87 2.43 -11.18
C SER A 241 -14.99 3.35 -12.04
N SER A 242 -13.85 3.81 -11.52
CA SER A 242 -12.90 4.69 -12.21
C SER A 242 -12.27 4.07 -13.46
N GLY A 243 -11.63 4.94 -14.26
CA GLY A 243 -10.90 4.55 -15.46
C GLY A 243 -9.66 3.69 -15.19
N ALA A 244 -9.19 3.01 -16.23
CA ALA A 244 -8.07 2.06 -16.19
C ALA A 244 -6.77 2.64 -15.59
N ALA A 245 -6.49 3.93 -15.82
CA ALA A 245 -5.33 4.61 -15.25
C ALA A 245 -5.34 4.63 -13.71
N ASN A 246 -6.50 4.87 -13.09
CA ASN A 246 -6.62 4.82 -11.64
C ASN A 246 -6.47 3.39 -11.12
N LEU A 247 -7.07 2.40 -11.78
CA LEU A 247 -6.96 0.99 -11.40
C LEU A 247 -5.51 0.49 -11.49
N TYR A 248 -4.79 0.89 -12.53
CA TYR A 248 -3.34 0.66 -12.65
C TYR A 248 -2.59 1.23 -11.46
N ARG A 249 -2.86 2.49 -11.10
CA ARG A 249 -2.25 3.14 -9.93
C ARG A 249 -2.53 2.40 -8.63
N LEU A 250 -3.75 1.90 -8.43
CA LEU A 250 -4.09 1.11 -7.24
C LEU A 250 -3.25 -0.17 -7.16
N ARG A 251 -3.09 -0.90 -8.27
CA ARG A 251 -2.22 -2.08 -8.33
C ARG A 251 -0.76 -1.74 -8.01
N ARG A 252 -0.24 -0.66 -8.59
CA ARG A 252 1.15 -0.24 -8.32
C ARG A 252 1.35 0.24 -6.87
N GLY A 253 0.35 0.89 -6.27
CA GLY A 253 0.33 1.21 -4.85
C GLY A 253 0.37 -0.03 -3.95
N ALA A 254 -0.40 -1.07 -4.29
CA ALA A 254 -0.37 -2.34 -3.57
C ALA A 254 1.00 -3.04 -3.69
N LEU A 255 1.59 -3.09 -4.88
CA LEU A 255 2.94 -3.62 -5.07
C LEU A 255 3.98 -2.83 -4.26
N TRP A 256 3.86 -1.49 -4.24
CA TRP A 256 4.73 -0.65 -3.43
C TRP A 256 4.63 -0.98 -1.93
N VAL A 257 3.43 -1.21 -1.40
CA VAL A 257 3.25 -1.66 0.00
C VAL A 257 3.94 -3.00 0.25
N ASN A 258 3.77 -3.99 -0.63
CA ASN A 258 4.42 -5.30 -0.48
C ASN A 258 5.96 -5.19 -0.46
N ARG A 259 6.53 -4.29 -1.28
CA ARG A 259 7.97 -3.96 -1.24
C ARG A 259 8.41 -3.33 0.08
N VAL A 260 7.60 -2.42 0.62
CA VAL A 260 7.86 -1.84 1.95
C VAL A 260 7.82 -2.94 3.01
N ILE A 261 6.80 -3.81 2.99
CA ILE A 261 6.68 -4.96 3.90
C ILE A 261 7.93 -5.84 3.82
N ARG A 262 8.37 -6.22 2.62
CA ARG A 262 9.62 -6.97 2.42
C ARG A 262 10.81 -6.28 3.09
N GLY A 263 11.00 -4.98 2.84
CA GLY A 263 12.10 -4.22 3.41
C GLY A 263 12.06 -4.20 4.95
N LEU A 264 10.87 -4.07 5.53
CA LEU A 264 10.67 -4.12 6.99
C LEU A 264 10.96 -5.51 7.56
N ILE A 265 10.56 -6.59 6.88
CA ILE A 265 10.89 -7.96 7.27
C ILE A 265 12.41 -8.17 7.30
N VAL A 266 13.11 -7.71 6.25
CA VAL A 266 14.58 -7.73 6.19
C VAL A 266 15.19 -6.95 7.35
N LYS A 267 14.59 -5.81 7.70
CA LYS A 267 14.91 -5.03 8.90
C LYS A 267 14.31 -5.64 10.19
N GLY A 268 13.99 -6.93 10.27
CA GLY A 268 13.64 -7.59 11.53
C GLY A 268 12.28 -7.23 12.13
N TRP A 269 11.38 -6.58 11.38
CA TRP A 269 9.99 -6.37 11.83
C TRP A 269 9.17 -7.68 11.87
N GLY A 270 9.66 -8.72 11.20
CA GLY A 270 8.97 -10.01 11.10
C GLY A 270 7.54 -9.86 10.57
N HIS A 271 6.60 -10.62 11.13
CA HIS A 271 5.18 -10.53 10.78
C HIS A 271 4.53 -9.17 11.09
N GLY A 272 5.14 -8.37 11.98
CA GLY A 272 4.67 -7.01 12.27
C GLY A 272 4.70 -6.10 11.05
N ALA A 273 5.62 -6.34 10.10
CA ALA A 273 5.73 -5.55 8.88
C ALA A 273 4.40 -5.43 8.11
N THR A 274 3.63 -6.52 8.03
CA THR A 274 2.33 -6.50 7.33
C THR A 274 1.22 -5.95 8.22
N GLU A 275 1.24 -6.31 9.50
CA GLU A 275 0.25 -5.85 10.47
C GLU A 275 0.28 -4.33 10.66
N LEU A 276 1.43 -3.67 10.49
CA LEU A 276 1.54 -2.21 10.42
C LEU A 276 0.51 -1.61 9.44
N PHE A 277 0.38 -2.20 8.25
CA PHE A 277 -0.54 -1.70 7.21
C PHE A 277 -2.00 -2.02 7.53
N LEU A 278 -2.28 -3.18 8.16
CA LEU A 278 -3.59 -3.49 8.71
C LEU A 278 -4.00 -2.43 9.74
N LEU A 279 -3.20 -2.25 10.79
CA LEU A 279 -3.47 -1.35 11.92
C LEU A 279 -3.48 0.13 11.54
N SER A 280 -2.78 0.52 10.47
CA SER A 280 -2.84 1.88 9.92
C SER A 280 -4.18 2.18 9.25
N GLY A 281 -4.87 1.14 8.74
CA GLY A 281 -6.17 1.21 8.10
C GLY A 281 -6.24 2.20 6.93
N ARG A 282 -5.15 2.47 6.20
CA ARG A 282 -5.20 3.42 5.07
C ARG A 282 -5.84 2.76 3.83
N PRO A 283 -6.69 3.48 3.08
CA PRO A 283 -7.29 2.98 1.84
C PRO A 283 -6.23 2.86 0.74
N VAL A 284 -6.40 1.89 -0.16
CA VAL A 284 -5.39 1.58 -1.22
C VAL A 284 -5.10 2.76 -2.14
N SER A 285 -6.08 3.63 -2.35
CA SER A 285 -5.91 4.87 -3.11
C SER A 285 -4.81 5.78 -2.56
N GLN A 286 -4.56 5.77 -1.25
CA GLN A 286 -3.47 6.52 -0.64
C GLN A 286 -2.11 5.91 -0.95
N TYR A 287 -1.98 4.58 -0.95
CA TYR A 287 -0.75 3.91 -1.36
C TYR A 287 -0.42 4.15 -2.84
N GLY A 288 -1.43 4.26 -3.69
CA GLY A 288 -1.26 4.70 -5.09
C GLY A 288 -0.60 6.08 -5.20
N LEU A 289 -0.97 7.04 -4.34
CA LEU A 289 -0.35 8.37 -4.28
C LEU A 289 1.09 8.31 -3.72
N LEU A 290 1.34 7.43 -2.75
CA LEU A 290 2.69 7.22 -2.23
C LEU A 290 3.60 6.65 -3.32
N TRP A 291 3.10 5.69 -4.11
CA TRP A 291 3.82 5.14 -5.25
C TRP A 291 4.13 6.20 -6.32
N GLU A 292 3.18 7.07 -6.67
CA GLU A 292 3.44 8.18 -7.60
C GLU A 292 4.56 9.13 -7.12
N ALA A 293 4.67 9.30 -5.80
CA ALA A 293 5.71 10.11 -5.16
C ALA A 293 6.85 9.25 -4.56
N CYS A 294 7.11 8.04 -5.09
CA CYS A 294 7.99 7.05 -4.44
C CYS A 294 9.40 7.57 -4.12
N MET A 295 9.95 8.46 -4.96
CA MET A 295 11.26 9.08 -4.76
C MET A 295 11.34 9.91 -3.47
N HIS A 296 10.21 10.39 -2.94
CA HIS A 296 10.15 11.17 -1.71
C HIS A 296 9.45 10.42 -0.58
N SER A 297 8.36 9.71 -0.89
CA SER A 297 7.54 9.02 0.09
C SER A 297 8.26 7.84 0.74
N PHE A 298 9.04 7.08 -0.03
CA PHE A 298 9.72 5.89 0.47
C PHE A 298 10.89 6.23 1.41
N PRO A 299 11.81 7.15 1.08
CA PRO A 299 12.87 7.55 2.02
C PRO A 299 12.29 8.14 3.31
N TYR A 300 11.27 9.01 3.19
CA TYR A 300 10.64 9.63 4.35
C TYR A 300 9.92 8.60 5.24
N LEU A 301 9.16 7.67 4.66
CA LEU A 301 8.53 6.59 5.43
C LEU A 301 9.59 5.69 6.08
N SER A 302 10.64 5.32 5.34
CA SER A 302 11.70 4.44 5.85
C SER A 302 12.39 5.04 7.06
N GLN A 303 12.76 6.33 6.98
CA GLN A 303 13.34 7.05 8.11
C GLN A 303 12.43 7.03 9.34
N ARG A 304 11.16 7.39 9.16
CA ARG A 304 10.17 7.39 10.26
C ARG A 304 10.00 6.02 10.90
N LEU A 305 9.98 4.95 10.10
CA LEU A 305 9.85 3.60 10.60
C LEU A 305 11.12 3.12 11.30
N ASP A 306 12.30 3.51 10.83
CA ASP A 306 13.56 3.21 11.52
C ASP A 306 13.61 3.85 12.91
N ASP A 307 13.13 5.09 13.05
CA ASP A 307 13.00 5.77 14.36
C ASP A 307 12.04 5.03 15.30
N ILE A 308 10.89 4.58 14.77
CA ILE A 308 9.87 3.83 15.53
C ILE A 308 10.40 2.47 16.01
N ARG A 309 11.13 1.75 15.14
CA ARG A 309 11.57 0.37 15.40
C ARG A 309 12.37 0.26 16.71
N ILE A 310 13.14 1.29 17.05
CA ILE A 310 14.04 1.29 18.20
C ILE A 310 13.27 1.22 19.54
N GLY A 311 12.00 1.64 19.57
CA GLY A 311 11.20 1.73 20.81
C GLY A 311 10.00 0.77 20.92
N LEU A 312 9.73 -0.05 19.90
CA LEU A 312 8.43 -0.74 19.78
C LEU A 312 8.38 -2.10 20.48
N ASN A 313 7.46 -2.28 21.43
CA ASN A 313 7.17 -3.59 22.01
C ASN A 313 6.18 -4.35 21.11
N LYS A 314 6.71 -5.11 20.14
CA LYS A 314 5.87 -6.01 19.34
C LYS A 314 5.29 -7.09 20.26
N PRO A 315 3.98 -7.39 20.18
CA PRO A 315 3.42 -8.53 20.91
C PRO A 315 4.15 -9.82 20.49
N PRO A 316 4.47 -10.70 21.45
CA PRO A 316 5.15 -11.95 21.15
C PRO A 316 4.30 -12.78 20.18
N ASP A 317 4.96 -13.46 19.24
CA ASP A 317 4.33 -14.44 18.38
C ASP A 317 3.98 -15.66 19.28
N GLY A 318 2.78 -15.64 19.86
CA GLY A 318 2.30 -16.68 20.76
C GLY A 318 1.71 -17.88 20.03
N GLU A 319 1.62 -19.02 20.70
CA GLU A 319 0.99 -20.23 20.15
C GLU A 319 -0.44 -19.92 19.68
N GLY A 320 -0.77 -20.30 18.44
CA GLY A 320 -2.08 -20.07 17.82
C GLY A 320 -2.25 -18.73 17.10
N TRP A 321 -1.31 -17.78 17.21
CA TRP A 321 -1.37 -16.52 16.46
C TRP A 321 -1.00 -16.73 14.99
N ILE A 322 -1.96 -16.45 14.10
CA ILE A 322 -1.74 -16.50 12.64
C ILE A 322 -1.43 -15.09 12.13
N PRO A 323 -0.32 -14.88 11.40
CA PRO A 323 0.05 -13.56 10.90
C PRO A 323 -0.79 -13.14 9.69
N PHE A 324 -1.05 -11.83 9.55
CA PHE A 324 -1.76 -11.24 8.40
C PHE A 324 -0.90 -11.15 7.12
N PHE A 325 -0.08 -12.16 6.83
CA PHE A 325 0.86 -12.11 5.72
C PHE A 325 0.15 -12.20 4.35
N ILE A 326 0.19 -11.11 3.57
CA ILE A 326 -0.58 -10.96 2.31
C ILE A 326 -0.39 -12.15 1.35
N PRO A 327 0.83 -12.64 1.06
CA PRO A 327 1.00 -13.79 0.17
C PRO A 327 0.29 -15.06 0.63
N VAL A 328 0.29 -15.35 1.93
CA VAL A 328 -0.41 -16.52 2.49
C VAL A 328 -1.93 -16.33 2.46
N ILE A 329 -2.41 -15.11 2.72
CA ILE A 329 -3.84 -14.78 2.57
C ILE A 329 -4.26 -15.00 1.11
N ILE A 330 -3.49 -14.50 0.14
CA ILE A 330 -3.75 -14.72 -1.28
C ILE A 330 -3.73 -16.21 -1.63
N LYS A 331 -2.76 -16.98 -1.11
CA LYS A 331 -2.70 -18.43 -1.29
C LYS A 331 -3.97 -19.12 -0.77
N GLY A 332 -4.49 -18.69 0.38
CA GLY A 332 -5.77 -19.16 0.91
C GLY A 332 -6.96 -18.83 -0.01
N LEU A 333 -6.95 -17.67 -0.68
CA LEU A 333 -8.03 -17.26 -1.60
C LEU A 333 -8.03 -18.01 -2.93
N VAL A 334 -6.84 -18.25 -3.48
CA VAL A 334 -6.69 -18.87 -4.81
C VAL A 334 -6.57 -20.39 -4.77
N GLY A 335 -6.43 -20.98 -3.58
CA GLY A 335 -6.25 -22.42 -3.41
C GLY A 335 -5.06 -22.93 -4.23
N ASP A 336 -5.24 -24.05 -4.93
CA ASP A 336 -4.18 -24.69 -5.72
C ASP A 336 -3.92 -24.03 -7.09
N ALA A 337 -4.64 -22.96 -7.42
CA ALA A 337 -4.43 -22.27 -8.69
C ALA A 337 -3.02 -21.64 -8.79
N LEU A 338 -2.40 -21.27 -7.66
CA LEU A 338 -1.04 -20.75 -7.62
C LEU A 338 -0.25 -21.33 -6.43
N THR A 339 1.06 -21.49 -6.62
CA THR A 339 1.98 -21.79 -5.53
C THR A 339 2.27 -20.52 -4.72
N LEU A 340 2.70 -20.69 -3.46
CA LEU A 340 3.12 -19.55 -2.65
C LEU A 340 4.32 -18.83 -3.30
N GLY A 341 5.25 -19.57 -3.92
CA GLY A 341 6.38 -19.02 -4.67
C GLY A 341 5.97 -18.12 -5.84
N GLN A 342 4.94 -18.49 -6.60
CA GLN A 342 4.41 -17.63 -7.68
C GLN A 342 3.84 -16.31 -7.13
N ILE A 343 3.17 -16.37 -5.98
CA ILE A 343 2.56 -15.21 -5.33
C ILE A 343 3.64 -14.29 -4.75
N THR A 344 4.61 -14.83 -4.00
CA THR A 344 5.69 -14.07 -3.37
C THR A 344 6.58 -13.41 -4.43
N MET A 345 6.92 -14.12 -5.51
CA MET A 345 7.66 -13.57 -6.64
C MET A 345 6.91 -12.41 -7.32
N ALA A 346 5.61 -12.57 -7.59
CA ALA A 346 4.81 -11.51 -8.20
C ALA A 346 4.66 -10.25 -7.32
N LEU A 347 4.75 -10.42 -6.00
CA LEU A 347 4.71 -9.34 -5.01
C LEU A 347 6.09 -8.84 -4.59
N ASP A 348 7.15 -9.30 -5.25
CA ASP A 348 8.54 -8.86 -5.05
C ASP A 348 9.07 -9.15 -3.64
N TYR A 349 8.68 -10.29 -3.06
CA TYR A 349 9.29 -10.85 -1.86
C TYR A 349 10.55 -11.64 -2.23
N SER A 350 11.63 -11.45 -1.48
CA SER A 350 12.90 -12.15 -1.66
C SER A 350 13.00 -13.39 -0.76
N GLU A 351 13.80 -14.37 -1.16
CA GLU A 351 14.20 -15.52 -0.32
C GLU A 351 14.64 -15.07 1.08
N GLU A 352 15.48 -14.03 1.16
CA GLU A 352 15.96 -13.49 2.45
C GLU A 352 14.81 -13.08 3.38
N SER A 353 13.80 -12.39 2.84
CA SER A 353 12.64 -11.97 3.63
C SER A 353 11.77 -13.16 4.06
N LEU A 354 11.62 -14.18 3.21
CA LEU A 354 10.81 -15.35 3.53
C LEU A 354 11.48 -16.25 4.56
N ALA A 355 12.81 -16.41 4.46
CA ALA A 355 13.62 -17.11 5.45
C ALA A 355 13.51 -16.46 6.83
N LYS A 356 13.49 -15.12 6.91
CA LYS A 356 13.29 -14.37 8.17
C LYS A 356 11.89 -14.57 8.79
N LEU A 357 10.93 -15.11 8.03
CA LEU A 357 9.60 -15.47 8.52
C LEU A 357 9.42 -16.97 8.74
N ASN A 358 10.46 -17.78 8.53
CA ASN A 358 10.39 -19.25 8.54
C ASN A 358 9.31 -19.80 7.58
N ILE A 359 9.07 -19.13 6.46
CA ILE A 359 8.10 -19.55 5.45
C ILE A 359 8.82 -20.39 4.38
N ASN A 360 8.41 -21.65 4.24
CA ASN A 360 8.88 -22.53 3.17
C ASN A 360 8.07 -22.29 1.89
N MET A 361 8.74 -22.32 0.73
CA MET A 361 8.13 -22.09 -0.59
C MET A 361 7.75 -23.37 -1.34
N SER A 362 7.94 -24.53 -0.71
CA SER A 362 7.66 -25.86 -1.27
C SER A 362 6.20 -26.07 -1.68
#